data_AF-A0A831WT79-F1
#
_entry.id   AF-A0A831WT79-F1
#
_cell.length_a   1.000
_cell.length_b   1.000
_cell.length_c   1.000
_cell.angle_alpha   90.00
_cell.angle_beta   90.00
_cell.angle_gamma   90.00
#
_symmetry.space_group_name_H-M   'P 1'
#
loop_
_entity.id
_entity.type
_entity.pdbx_description
1 polymer ?
#
loop_
_entity_poly.entity_id
_entity_poly.type
_entity_poly.pdbx_seq_one_letter_code
_entity_poly.pdbx_strand_id
1 'polypeptide(L)'
;MGGDKKWFRLVFKQTQPIHIGVGSYGVVNETRIFIPGWTMWGALTKAYNLKNCFDLFENQSLFENISCFYPCFDEKGENVLFPEFTDGKFCLGDYPEDKFRAKFVGTFVSTAINIETNTALDESLHELNIILPGVKADYYENEREKQLYWVGIIKLQDNIKELIPKEIYIGGDA
;
A
#
# COMPACT_ATOMS: atom_id res chain seq x y z
N MET A 1 -13.69 28.33 -13.06
CA MET A 1 -12.32 28.44 -13.63
C MET A 1 -11.78 27.04 -13.84
N GLY A 2 -11.84 26.52 -15.07
CA GLY A 2 -11.34 25.19 -15.39
C GLY A 2 -9.87 25.28 -15.79
N GLY A 3 -8.96 25.14 -14.84
CA GLY A 3 -7.54 24.97 -15.16
C GLY A 3 -7.31 23.61 -15.81
N ASP A 4 -6.41 23.55 -16.79
CA ASP A 4 -6.04 22.30 -17.45
C ASP A 4 -5.50 21.30 -16.42
N LYS A 5 -6.10 20.10 -16.41
CA LYS A 5 -5.63 19.01 -15.57
C LYS A 5 -4.51 18.24 -16.28
N LYS A 6 -3.39 18.01 -15.59
CA LYS A 6 -2.24 17.24 -16.07
C LYS A 6 -2.05 15.96 -15.27
N TRP A 7 -1.42 14.97 -15.89
CA TRP A 7 -1.01 13.74 -15.23
C TRP A 7 0.33 13.95 -14.52
N PHE A 8 0.38 13.52 -13.26
CA PHE A 8 1.57 13.54 -12.44
C PHE A 8 1.89 12.13 -11.98
N ARG A 9 3.17 11.79 -11.99
CA ARG A 9 3.68 10.55 -11.41
C ARG A 9 3.99 10.79 -9.93
N LEU A 10 3.49 9.89 -9.08
CA LEU A 10 3.74 9.89 -7.65
C LEU A 10 4.60 8.68 -7.29
N VAL A 11 5.58 8.91 -6.43
CA VAL A 11 6.46 7.87 -5.89
C VAL A 11 6.46 8.00 -4.37
N PHE A 12 5.89 7.01 -3.69
CA PHE A 12 5.87 6.98 -2.23
C PHE A 12 6.87 5.95 -1.72
N LYS A 13 7.75 6.37 -0.81
CA LYS A 13 8.62 5.46 -0.06
C LYS A 13 7.80 4.79 1.05
N GLN A 14 7.84 3.47 1.13
CA GLN A 14 7.24 2.76 2.26
C GLN A 14 8.15 2.84 3.49
N THR A 15 7.68 3.44 4.59
CA THR A 15 8.46 3.59 5.82
C THR A 15 8.09 2.57 6.90
N GLN A 16 6.89 1.99 6.82
CA GLN A 16 6.34 1.04 7.80
C GLN A 16 5.66 -0.13 7.08
N PRO A 17 5.50 -1.29 7.74
CA PRO A 17 4.69 -2.37 7.19
C PRO A 17 3.25 -1.92 6.91
N ILE A 18 2.64 -2.43 5.84
CA ILE A 18 1.28 -2.06 5.43
C ILE A 18 0.41 -3.28 5.17
N HIS A 19 -0.87 -3.20 5.56
CA HIS A 19 -1.90 -4.17 5.20
C HIS A 19 -2.92 -3.51 4.26
N ILE A 20 -3.11 -4.04 3.06
CA ILE A 20 -4.02 -3.46 2.05
C ILE A 20 -5.38 -4.18 2.02
N GLY A 21 -5.42 -5.44 2.44
CA GLY A 21 -6.63 -6.25 2.46
C GLY A 21 -7.04 -6.82 1.09
N VAL A 22 -7.25 -8.14 1.06
CA VAL A 22 -7.89 -8.87 -0.06
C VAL A 22 -9.20 -9.49 0.40
N GLY A 23 -9.14 -10.15 1.55
CA GLY A 23 -10.17 -10.99 2.16
C GLY A 23 -9.54 -11.87 3.24
N SER A 24 -10.37 -12.60 3.98
CA SER A 24 -9.94 -13.52 5.03
C SER A 24 -10.15 -14.98 4.60
N TYR A 25 -9.21 -15.85 4.95
CA TYR A 25 -9.33 -17.30 4.82
C TYR A 25 -9.03 -17.96 6.17
N GLY A 26 -10.07 -18.42 6.86
CA GLY A 26 -9.95 -18.86 8.25
C GLY A 26 -9.48 -17.70 9.14
N VAL A 27 -8.36 -17.91 9.83
CA VAL A 27 -7.74 -16.88 10.69
C VAL A 27 -6.79 -15.93 9.94
N VAL A 28 -6.54 -16.19 8.64
CA VAL A 28 -5.56 -15.45 7.84
C VAL A 28 -6.23 -14.31 7.07
N ASN A 29 -5.83 -13.08 7.36
CA ASN A 29 -6.18 -11.87 6.62
C ASN A 29 -5.11 -11.60 5.56
N GLU A 30 -5.44 -11.83 4.29
CA GLU A 30 -4.52 -11.63 3.18
C GLU A 30 -4.36 -10.17 2.77
N THR A 31 -3.18 -9.85 2.25
CA THR A 31 -2.84 -8.52 1.75
C THR A 31 -2.58 -8.54 0.25
N ARG A 32 -3.00 -7.48 -0.45
CA ARG A 32 -2.69 -7.27 -1.87
C ARG A 32 -1.21 -6.95 -2.01
N ILE A 33 -0.62 -7.32 -3.13
CA ILE A 33 0.78 -6.98 -3.48
C ILE A 33 0.90 -5.70 -4.33
N PHE A 34 -0.21 -4.98 -4.49
CA PHE A 34 -0.30 -3.64 -5.06
C PHE A 34 -1.35 -2.84 -4.29
N ILE A 35 -1.30 -1.51 -4.36
CA ILE A 35 -2.26 -0.64 -3.69
C ILE A 35 -3.32 -0.20 -4.68
N PRO A 36 -4.60 -0.54 -4.47
CA PRO A 36 -5.67 -0.08 -5.34
C PRO A 36 -5.81 1.44 -5.37
N GLY A 37 -6.28 1.96 -6.51
CA GLY A 37 -6.53 3.40 -6.67
C GLY A 37 -7.51 3.96 -5.63
N TRP A 38 -8.53 3.20 -5.24
CA TRP A 38 -9.48 3.63 -4.20
C TRP A 38 -8.84 3.75 -2.81
N THR A 39 -7.93 2.83 -2.46
CA THR A 39 -7.18 2.89 -1.20
C THR A 39 -6.30 4.13 -1.17
N MET A 40 -5.59 4.39 -2.26
CA MET A 40 -4.73 5.58 -2.37
C MET A 40 -5.55 6.88 -2.40
N TRP A 41 -6.67 6.90 -3.11
CA TRP A 41 -7.61 8.01 -3.13
C TRP A 41 -8.09 8.37 -1.72
N GLY A 42 -8.52 7.39 -0.94
CA GLY A 42 -8.99 7.61 0.44
C GLY A 42 -7.88 8.18 1.32
N ALA A 43 -6.66 7.65 1.21
CA ALA A 43 -5.51 8.13 1.98
C ALA A 43 -5.09 9.56 1.62
N LEU A 44 -5.03 9.89 0.32
CA LEU A 44 -4.71 11.24 -0.15
C LEU A 44 -5.79 12.25 0.25
N THR A 45 -7.06 11.90 0.08
CA THR A 45 -8.20 12.76 0.46
C THR A 45 -8.18 13.04 1.96
N LYS A 46 -8.03 11.99 2.80
CA LYS A 46 -7.93 12.13 4.26
C LYS A 46 -6.76 13.03 4.66
N ALA A 47 -5.57 12.77 4.14
CA ALA A 47 -4.37 13.53 4.49
C ALA A 47 -4.46 15.00 4.04
N TYR A 48 -5.05 15.26 2.86
CA TYR A 48 -5.31 16.62 2.38
C TYR A 48 -6.30 17.37 3.29
N ASN A 49 -7.44 16.75 3.62
CA ASN A 49 -8.46 17.39 4.45
C ASN A 49 -7.95 17.68 5.87
N LEU A 50 -7.26 16.71 6.49
CA LEU A 50 -6.64 16.90 7.81
C LEU A 50 -5.63 18.05 7.82
N LYS A 51 -4.78 18.14 6.78
CA LYS A 51 -3.78 19.21 6.65
C LYS A 51 -4.40 20.60 6.53
N ASN A 52 -5.58 20.70 5.91
CA ASN A 52 -6.27 21.96 5.65
C ASN A 52 -7.44 22.23 6.62
N CYS A 53 -7.60 21.41 7.67
CA CYS A 53 -8.69 21.51 8.64
C CYS A 53 -10.10 21.43 8.04
N PHE A 54 -10.26 20.65 6.96
CA PHE A 54 -11.57 20.34 6.36
C PHE A 54 -12.17 19.07 6.96
N ASP A 55 -13.48 18.87 6.77
CA ASP A 55 -14.12 17.60 7.08
C ASP A 55 -13.52 16.45 6.26
N LEU A 56 -13.44 15.25 6.84
CA LEU A 56 -12.80 14.08 6.23
C LEU A 56 -13.40 13.69 4.89
N PHE A 57 -14.69 13.97 4.67
CA PHE A 57 -15.42 13.62 3.46
C PHE A 57 -15.49 14.76 2.44
N GLU A 58 -14.88 15.91 2.70
CA GLU A 58 -14.77 16.98 1.71
C GLU A 58 -13.74 16.65 0.62
N ASN A 59 -13.73 17.43 -0.46
CA ASN A 59 -12.66 17.39 -1.48
C ASN A 59 -12.39 16.03 -2.16
N GLN A 60 -13.33 15.08 -2.05
CA GLN A 60 -13.24 13.75 -2.68
C GLN A 60 -12.91 13.81 -4.17
N SER A 61 -13.45 14.81 -4.87
CA SER A 61 -13.27 15.00 -6.31
C SER A 61 -11.89 15.48 -6.76
N LEU A 62 -11.04 15.92 -5.82
CA LEU A 62 -9.69 16.36 -6.14
C LEU A 62 -8.83 15.20 -6.67
N PHE A 63 -8.98 14.01 -6.08
CA PHE A 63 -8.09 12.87 -6.31
C PHE A 63 -8.77 11.70 -7.07
N GLU A 64 -9.98 11.89 -7.59
CA GLU A 64 -10.79 10.83 -8.26
C GLU A 64 -10.10 10.17 -9.46
N ASN A 65 -9.22 10.90 -10.16
CA ASN A 65 -8.54 10.40 -11.35
C ASN A 65 -7.15 9.91 -10.98
N ILE A 66 -7.09 8.72 -10.37
CA ILE A 66 -5.87 8.11 -9.85
C ILE A 66 -5.75 6.64 -10.29
N SER A 67 -4.54 6.18 -10.55
CA SER A 67 -4.27 4.77 -10.86
C SER A 67 -4.11 3.92 -9.60
N CYS A 68 -4.02 2.60 -9.79
CA CYS A 68 -3.36 1.74 -8.81
C CYS A 68 -1.88 2.11 -8.66
N PHE A 69 -1.28 1.72 -7.54
CA PHE A 69 0.13 1.92 -7.25
C PHE A 69 0.83 0.57 -7.16
N TYR A 70 1.93 0.45 -7.89
CA TYR A 70 2.68 -0.79 -8.05
C TYR A 70 4.07 -0.67 -7.42
N PRO A 71 4.67 -1.79 -6.97
CA PRO A 71 5.95 -1.75 -6.30
C PRO A 71 7.10 -1.37 -7.23
N CYS A 72 8.13 -0.79 -6.65
CA CYS A 72 9.35 -0.33 -7.30
C CYS A 72 10.51 -0.38 -6.29
N PHE A 73 11.73 -0.58 -6.77
CA PHE A 73 12.93 -0.66 -5.93
C PHE A 73 13.86 0.56 -6.04
N ASP A 74 13.45 1.58 -6.78
CA ASP A 74 14.19 2.82 -6.93
C ASP A 74 13.37 4.05 -6.55
N GLU A 75 14.03 5.00 -5.90
CA GLU A 75 13.45 6.26 -5.43
C GLU A 75 12.92 7.14 -6.57
N LYS A 76 13.47 6.97 -7.77
CA LYS A 76 13.04 7.73 -8.94
C LYS A 76 11.76 7.18 -9.54
N GLY A 77 11.32 5.97 -9.17
CA GLY A 77 10.17 5.28 -9.72
C GLY A 77 10.31 4.95 -11.20
N GLU A 78 11.51 4.61 -11.66
CA GLU A 78 11.80 4.30 -13.07
C GLU A 78 11.54 2.83 -13.42
N ASN A 79 11.75 1.91 -12.47
CA ASN A 79 11.63 0.46 -12.67
C ASN A 79 10.39 -0.07 -11.93
N VAL A 80 9.22 0.36 -12.38
CA VAL A 80 7.93 -0.07 -11.79
C VAL A 80 7.67 -1.53 -12.16
N LEU A 81 7.34 -2.35 -11.17
CA LEU A 81 6.95 -3.74 -11.34
C LEU A 81 5.46 -3.82 -11.69
N PHE A 82 5.13 -3.61 -12.97
CA PHE A 82 3.74 -3.66 -13.44
C PHE A 82 3.17 -5.08 -13.40
N PRO A 83 1.86 -5.24 -13.17
CA PRO A 83 1.20 -6.53 -13.15
C PRO A 83 1.18 -7.13 -14.56
N GLU A 84 1.68 -8.36 -14.69
CA GLU A 84 1.77 -9.08 -15.96
C GLU A 84 1.40 -10.56 -15.76
N PHE A 85 0.96 -11.22 -16.82
CA PHE A 85 0.77 -12.67 -16.83
C PHE A 85 1.79 -13.31 -17.75
N THR A 86 2.70 -14.12 -17.18
CA THR A 86 3.72 -14.86 -17.92
C THR A 86 3.50 -16.35 -17.71
N ASP A 87 3.35 -17.12 -18.79
CA ASP A 87 3.11 -18.57 -18.74
C ASP A 87 1.96 -19.00 -17.81
N GLY A 88 0.90 -18.19 -17.75
CA GLY A 88 -0.28 -18.45 -16.90
C GLY A 88 -0.08 -18.12 -15.42
N LYS A 89 1.06 -17.52 -15.03
CA LYS A 89 1.33 -17.07 -13.66
C LYS A 89 1.25 -15.55 -13.57
N PHE A 90 0.70 -15.05 -12.47
CA PHE A 90 0.70 -13.63 -12.16
C PHE A 90 2.09 -13.19 -11.68
N CYS A 91 2.59 -12.11 -12.26
CA CYS A 91 3.89 -11.53 -11.99
C CYS A 91 3.77 -10.02 -11.78
N LEU A 92 4.72 -9.46 -11.03
CA LEU A 92 5.01 -8.04 -10.92
C LEU A 92 6.33 -7.78 -11.65
N GLY A 93 6.24 -7.38 -12.92
CA GLY A 93 7.40 -7.35 -13.82
C GLY A 93 8.05 -8.73 -13.91
N ASP A 94 9.35 -8.79 -13.61
CA ASP A 94 10.14 -10.02 -13.57
C ASP A 94 10.00 -10.82 -12.26
N TYR A 95 9.13 -10.39 -11.33
CA TYR A 95 8.86 -11.08 -10.07
C TYR A 95 7.59 -11.92 -10.15
N PRO A 96 7.69 -13.27 -10.13
CA PRO A 96 6.55 -14.12 -9.80
C PRO A 96 5.92 -13.71 -8.46
N GLU A 97 4.59 -13.74 -8.37
CA GLU A 97 3.84 -13.35 -7.16
C GLU A 97 4.30 -14.09 -5.91
N ASP A 98 4.51 -15.40 -6.01
CA ASP A 98 4.97 -16.26 -4.91
C ASP A 98 6.35 -15.83 -4.40
N LYS A 99 7.28 -15.51 -5.31
CA LYS A 99 8.59 -14.98 -4.96
C LYS A 99 8.50 -13.60 -4.30
N PHE A 100 7.65 -12.71 -4.81
CA PHE A 100 7.42 -11.41 -4.20
C PHE A 100 6.87 -11.56 -2.77
N ARG A 101 5.84 -12.40 -2.58
CA ARG A 101 5.24 -12.66 -1.27
C ARG A 101 6.25 -13.27 -0.30
N ALA A 102 7.05 -14.24 -0.73
CA ALA A 102 8.09 -14.84 0.11
C ALA A 102 9.07 -13.78 0.65
N LYS A 103 9.52 -12.88 -0.22
CA LYS A 103 10.50 -11.83 0.10
C LYS A 103 9.95 -10.67 0.92
N PHE A 104 8.74 -10.20 0.61
CA PHE A 104 8.22 -8.91 1.10
C PHE A 104 6.97 -9.00 1.97
N VAL A 105 6.27 -10.14 2.01
CA VAL A 105 5.05 -10.28 2.84
C VAL A 105 5.37 -11.07 4.10
N GLY A 106 5.28 -10.42 5.26
CA GLY A 106 5.34 -11.06 6.58
C GLY A 106 3.95 -11.40 7.11
N THR A 107 3.90 -12.27 8.12
CA THR A 107 2.66 -12.60 8.85
C THR A 107 2.82 -12.13 10.28
N PHE A 108 1.89 -11.31 10.74
CA PHE A 108 1.77 -10.85 12.11
C PHE A 108 0.67 -11.68 12.80
N VAL A 109 1.01 -12.37 13.89
CA VAL A 109 0.05 -13.21 14.62
C VAL A 109 -0.31 -12.51 15.93
N SER A 110 -1.61 -12.33 16.17
CA SER A 110 -2.13 -11.75 17.41
C SER A 110 -3.23 -12.62 18.02
N THR A 111 -3.38 -12.57 19.33
CA THR A 111 -4.49 -13.19 20.07
C THR A 111 -4.88 -12.28 21.22
N ALA A 112 -6.18 -12.20 21.51
CA ALA A 112 -6.67 -11.44 22.65
C ALA A 112 -6.54 -12.28 23.93
N ILE A 113 -6.18 -11.64 25.05
CA ILE A 113 -5.99 -12.31 26.34
C ILE A 113 -7.18 -11.98 27.25
N ASN A 114 -7.79 -13.01 27.84
CA ASN A 114 -8.73 -12.85 28.93
C ASN A 114 -7.95 -12.51 30.21
N ILE A 115 -8.16 -11.30 30.73
CA ILE A 115 -7.44 -10.75 31.89
C ILE A 115 -7.75 -11.54 33.17
N GLU A 116 -8.95 -12.11 33.30
CA GLU A 116 -9.38 -12.84 34.51
C GLU A 116 -8.74 -14.22 34.63
N THR A 117 -8.52 -14.88 33.50
CA THR A 117 -7.99 -16.25 33.43
C THR A 117 -6.55 -16.32 32.95
N ASN A 118 -5.99 -15.21 32.43
CA ASN A 118 -4.74 -15.15 31.68
C ASN A 118 -4.67 -16.18 30.54
N THR A 119 -5.82 -16.55 29.97
CA THR A 119 -5.90 -17.46 28.81
C THR A 119 -6.16 -16.65 27.54
N ALA A 120 -5.85 -17.23 26.38
CA ALA A 120 -6.36 -16.69 25.13
C ALA A 120 -7.90 -16.68 25.16
N LEU A 121 -8.50 -15.61 24.64
CA LEU A 121 -9.92 -15.60 24.32
C LEU A 121 -10.16 -16.55 23.14
N ASP A 122 -11.18 -17.39 23.28
CA ASP A 122 -11.54 -18.32 22.22
C ASP A 122 -11.84 -17.58 20.92
N GLU A 123 -11.42 -18.14 19.79
CA GLU A 123 -11.56 -17.55 18.44
C GLU A 123 -10.90 -16.17 18.22
N SER A 124 -10.02 -15.70 19.11
CA SER A 124 -9.35 -14.39 18.97
C SER A 124 -8.03 -14.41 18.19
N LEU A 125 -7.61 -15.58 17.68
CA LEU A 125 -6.38 -15.69 16.91
C LEU A 125 -6.59 -15.05 15.52
N HIS A 126 -5.77 -14.05 15.22
CA HIS A 126 -5.75 -13.39 13.92
C HIS A 126 -4.34 -13.40 13.35
N GLU A 127 -4.21 -13.90 12.12
CA GLU A 127 -2.99 -13.84 11.34
C GLU A 127 -3.15 -12.77 10.26
N LEU A 128 -2.34 -11.72 10.31
CA LEU A 128 -2.41 -10.60 9.40
C LEU A 128 -1.20 -10.59 8.47
N ASN A 129 -1.42 -10.72 7.17
CA ASN A 129 -0.34 -10.56 6.21
C ASN A 129 -0.05 -9.07 5.99
N ILE A 130 1.22 -8.69 6.07
CA ILE A 130 1.70 -7.32 5.94
C ILE A 130 2.83 -7.25 4.90
N ILE A 131 2.83 -6.22 4.08
CA ILE A 131 3.96 -5.94 3.18
C ILE A 131 4.99 -5.17 3.98
N LEU A 132 6.22 -5.67 4.06
CA LEU A 132 7.32 -5.01 4.75
C LEU A 132 7.91 -3.87 3.89
N PRO A 133 8.55 -2.86 4.50
CA PRO A 133 9.22 -1.77 3.77
C PRO A 133 10.36 -2.22 2.84
N GLY A 134 10.85 -3.45 2.99
CA GLY A 134 11.97 -4.01 2.25
C GLY A 134 12.03 -5.53 2.44
N VAL A 135 12.99 -6.15 1.77
CA VAL A 135 13.17 -7.61 1.80
C VAL A 135 13.46 -8.13 3.20
N LYS A 136 12.89 -9.29 3.53
CA LYS A 136 13.23 -10.04 4.77
C LYS A 136 14.72 -10.38 4.80
N ALA A 137 15.30 -10.37 6.00
CA ALA A 137 16.73 -10.63 6.19
C ALA A 137 17.19 -11.97 5.58
N ASP A 138 16.39 -13.03 5.71
CA ASP A 138 16.72 -14.37 5.19
C ASP A 138 16.67 -14.49 3.66
N TYR A 139 16.11 -13.48 2.98
CA TYR A 139 15.98 -13.42 1.52
C TYR A 139 16.87 -12.35 0.89
N TYR A 140 17.85 -11.85 1.66
CA TYR A 140 18.70 -10.75 1.26
C TYR A 140 19.68 -11.17 0.16
N GLU A 141 19.46 -10.66 -1.06
CA GLU A 141 20.31 -10.96 -2.24
C GLU A 141 20.83 -9.69 -2.93
N ASN A 142 20.09 -8.58 -2.83
CA ASN A 142 20.34 -7.36 -3.60
C ASN A 142 20.01 -6.10 -2.78
N GLU A 143 20.94 -5.13 -2.78
CA GLU A 143 20.79 -3.83 -2.09
C GLU A 143 19.54 -3.05 -2.53
N ARG A 144 19.11 -3.19 -3.79
CA ARG A 144 17.91 -2.51 -4.31
C ARG A 144 16.63 -2.97 -3.60
N GLU A 145 16.56 -4.22 -3.17
CA GLU A 145 15.39 -4.80 -2.52
C GLU A 145 15.23 -4.34 -1.05
N LYS A 146 16.18 -3.57 -0.49
CA LYS A 146 16.09 -3.05 0.89
C LYS A 146 14.95 -2.06 1.09
N GLN A 147 14.44 -1.47 0.02
CA GLN A 147 13.44 -0.42 0.10
C GLN A 147 12.41 -0.55 -1.02
N LEU A 148 11.15 -0.68 -0.61
CA LEU A 148 9.99 -0.62 -1.49
C LEU A 148 9.51 0.82 -1.65
N TYR A 149 9.20 1.14 -2.89
CA TYR A 149 8.51 2.34 -3.31
C TYR A 149 7.23 1.95 -4.04
N TRP A 150 6.23 2.84 -4.02
CA TRP A 150 4.94 2.65 -4.64
C TRP A 150 4.72 3.72 -5.68
N VAL A 151 4.51 3.33 -6.93
CA VAL A 151 4.45 4.24 -8.07
C VAL A 151 3.09 4.17 -8.74
N GLY A 152 2.49 5.34 -8.93
CA GLY A 152 1.21 5.52 -9.63
C GLY A 152 1.13 6.88 -10.29
N ILE A 153 0.02 7.13 -10.97
CA ILE A 153 -0.26 8.41 -11.63
C ILE A 153 -1.57 9.00 -11.13
N ILE A 154 -1.63 10.33 -11.11
CA ILE A 154 -2.80 11.09 -10.72
C ILE A 154 -3.02 12.27 -11.65
N LYS A 155 -4.28 12.56 -11.98
CA LYS A 155 -4.65 13.71 -12.82
C LYS A 155 -5.14 14.87 -11.94
N LEU A 156 -4.35 15.93 -11.85
CA LEU A 156 -4.63 17.09 -11.00
C LEU A 156 -4.56 18.40 -11.78
N GLN A 157 -5.13 19.46 -11.23
CA GLN A 157 -4.84 20.82 -11.70
C GLN A 157 -3.44 21.23 -11.23
N ASP A 158 -2.69 21.96 -12.06
CA ASP A 158 -1.29 22.34 -11.78
C ASP A 158 -1.10 23.04 -10.43
N ASN A 159 -2.04 23.90 -10.03
CA ASN A 159 -2.01 24.63 -8.76
C ASN A 159 -2.23 23.75 -7.52
N ILE A 160 -2.73 22.52 -7.68
CA ILE A 160 -2.99 21.59 -6.59
C ILE A 160 -1.78 20.68 -6.32
N LYS A 161 -0.81 20.63 -7.24
CA LYS A 161 0.38 19.77 -7.13
C LYS A 161 1.15 19.98 -5.82
N GLU A 162 1.30 21.24 -5.39
CA GLU A 162 2.02 21.58 -4.16
C GLU A 162 1.27 21.18 -2.88
N LEU A 163 -0.02 20.86 -3.00
CA LEU A 163 -0.87 20.47 -1.89
C LEU A 163 -0.89 18.96 -1.67
N ILE A 164 -0.24 18.16 -2.53
CA ILE A 164 -0.12 16.71 -2.35
C ILE A 164 0.57 16.44 -0.99
N PRO A 165 -0.07 15.68 -0.09
CA PRO A 165 0.52 15.31 1.18
C PRO A 165 1.84 14.58 0.99
N LYS A 166 2.87 14.98 1.77
CA LYS A 166 4.19 14.33 1.75
C LYS A 166 4.22 13.00 2.49
N GLU A 167 3.25 12.81 3.39
CA GLU A 167 3.08 11.62 4.20
C GLU A 167 1.60 11.24 4.17
N ILE A 168 1.34 9.95 4.04
CA ILE A 168 0.00 9.37 4.01
C ILE A 168 0.02 8.04 4.77
N TYR A 169 -1.14 7.68 5.31
CA TYR A 169 -1.38 6.39 5.95
C TYR A 169 -2.34 5.60 5.05
N ILE A 170 -1.93 4.39 4.67
CA ILE A 170 -2.70 3.50 3.79
C ILE A 170 -2.98 2.19 4.51
N GLY A 171 -4.13 1.59 4.20
CA GLY A 171 -4.52 0.33 4.81
C GLY A 171 -5.17 0.49 6.19
N GLY A 172 -5.22 -0.62 6.93
CA GLY A 172 -5.72 -0.69 8.29
C GLY A 172 -5.68 -2.13 8.84
N ASP A 173 -5.81 -2.27 10.15
CA ASP A 173 -6.03 -3.56 10.81
C ASP A 173 -7.55 -3.76 10.85
N ALA A 174 -8.07 -4.68 10.05
CA ALA A 174 -9.46 -5.14 10.14
C ALA A 174 -9.52 -6.46 10.90
#